data_AF-A0A970PIB3-F1
#
_entry.id   AF-A0A970PIB3-F1
#
_cell.length_a   1.000
_cell.length_b   1.000
_cell.length_c   1.000
_cell.angle_alpha   90.00
_cell.angle_beta   90.00
_cell.angle_gamma   90.00
#
_symmetry.space_group_name_H-M   'P 1'
#
loop_
_entity.id
_entity.type
_entity.pdbx_description
1 polymer ?
#
loop_
_entity_poly.entity_id
_entity_poly.type
_entity_poly.pdbx_seq_one_letter_code
_entity_poly.pdbx_strand_id
1 'polypeptide(L)'
;MSPEIRSELIRVLPSYSPEILPLMTMSIRENFEKLGLSQGAIQLLSDLNPTVSSFLHHSYDEIAGSEYTLDTRMTYAISGGFSLLPYAFYNSFNTEYPKEYHQINKNQLGHVNMKLGHHVTGLYQSNYRNKIIIKYKNKTDLTEGADIFDYCICTIPFSALRTVEVKPSLSNAKMQSITELNYTDAQKTLFLCNRRFWEMDTDYGRIKGGASLTDLPIQTIVYPIGNSNGLQNEPGPKDNFGVLVASYSLGQDATRVGGLKEPYRYNLVRRSVEEV
;
A
#
# COMPACT_ATOMS: atom_id res chain seq x y z
N MET A 1 -20.58 -2.08 20.95
CA MET A 1 -20.59 -3.16 19.93
C MET A 1 -20.01 -4.42 20.54
N SER A 2 -20.64 -5.59 20.34
CA SER A 2 -20.09 -6.88 20.76
C SER A 2 -18.85 -7.27 19.93
N PRO A 3 -18.01 -8.23 20.37
CA PRO A 3 -16.90 -8.73 19.55
C PRO A 3 -17.31 -9.22 18.17
N GLU A 4 -18.46 -9.87 18.04
CA GLU A 4 -19.00 -10.41 16.79
C GLU A 4 -19.29 -9.28 15.81
N ILE A 5 -19.97 -8.23 16.28
CA ILE A 5 -20.29 -7.04 15.46
C ILE A 5 -19.01 -6.28 15.08
N ARG A 6 -18.06 -6.11 16.02
CA ARG A 6 -16.79 -5.43 15.71
C ARG A 6 -15.97 -6.19 14.65
N SER A 7 -16.07 -7.51 14.63
CA SER A 7 -15.36 -8.32 13.62
C SER A 7 -15.85 -8.06 12.19
N GLU A 8 -17.01 -7.41 12.01
CA GLU A 8 -17.46 -6.99 10.69
C GLU A 8 -16.58 -5.90 10.06
N LEU A 9 -15.90 -5.07 10.86
CA LEU A 9 -14.98 -4.01 10.37
C LEU A 9 -13.83 -4.55 9.50
N ILE A 10 -13.54 -5.84 9.59
CA ILE A 10 -12.42 -6.49 8.90
C ILE A 10 -12.88 -7.58 7.93
N ARG A 11 -14.18 -7.57 7.58
CA ARG A 11 -14.80 -8.56 6.70
C ARG A 11 -15.45 -7.86 5.52
N VAL A 12 -15.48 -8.57 4.39
CA VAL A 12 -16.26 -8.19 3.21
C VAL A 12 -17.59 -8.93 3.29
N LEU A 13 -18.67 -8.22 3.65
CA LEU A 13 -20.00 -8.79 3.86
C LEU A 13 -21.00 -8.20 2.86
N PRO A 14 -22.03 -8.97 2.45
CA PRO A 14 -23.10 -8.45 1.60
C PRO A 14 -23.98 -7.42 2.33
N SER A 15 -23.99 -7.45 3.66
CA SER A 15 -24.73 -6.53 4.53
C SER A 15 -24.04 -6.46 5.90
N TYR A 16 -24.03 -5.26 6.50
CA TYR A 16 -23.42 -5.01 7.81
C TYR A 16 -24.49 -4.72 8.86
N SER A 17 -24.13 -4.93 10.13
CA SER A 17 -24.98 -4.64 11.28
C SER A 17 -25.29 -3.14 11.40
N PRO A 18 -26.47 -2.75 11.92
CA PRO A 18 -26.88 -1.35 12.05
C PRO A 18 -25.90 -0.45 12.80
N GLU A 19 -25.09 -1.01 13.69
CA GLU A 19 -24.05 -0.30 14.45
C GLU A 19 -22.84 0.07 13.60
N ILE A 20 -22.55 -0.68 12.52
CA ILE A 20 -21.41 -0.46 11.62
C ILE A 20 -21.77 0.52 10.51
N LEU A 21 -23.01 0.48 10.00
CA LEU A 21 -23.45 1.32 8.88
C LEU A 21 -23.16 2.83 9.03
N PRO A 22 -23.33 3.45 10.22
CA PRO A 22 -22.94 4.86 10.42
C PRO A 22 -21.45 5.10 10.20
N LEU A 23 -20.59 4.15 10.57
CA LEU A 23 -19.14 4.28 10.43
C LEU A 23 -18.70 4.24 8.96
N MET A 24 -19.45 3.52 8.13
CA MET A 24 -19.19 3.39 6.67
C MET A 24 -19.72 4.57 5.85
N THR A 25 -20.56 5.42 6.45
CA THR A 25 -21.27 6.50 5.74
C THR A 25 -20.85 7.89 6.21
N MET A 26 -20.13 7.97 7.33
CA MET A 26 -19.55 9.22 7.85
C MET A 26 -18.07 9.26 7.57
N SER A 27 -17.57 10.43 7.20
CA SER A 27 -16.15 10.68 7.17
C SER A 27 -15.53 10.72 8.58
N ILE A 28 -14.22 10.58 8.68
CA ILE A 28 -13.49 10.70 9.94
C ILE A 28 -13.73 12.05 10.62
N ARG A 29 -13.74 13.13 9.83
CA ARG A 29 -14.06 14.48 10.32
C ARG A 29 -15.48 14.58 10.87
N GLU A 30 -16.49 14.13 10.12
CA GLU A 30 -17.89 14.17 10.57
C GLU A 30 -18.08 13.33 11.84
N ASN A 31 -17.40 12.20 11.95
CA ASN A 31 -17.44 11.38 13.15
C ASN A 31 -16.83 12.11 14.37
N PHE A 32 -15.69 12.79 14.21
CA PHE A 32 -15.10 13.61 15.28
C PHE A 32 -16.00 14.78 15.70
N GLU A 33 -16.61 15.48 14.74
CA GLU A 33 -17.54 16.58 15.02
C GLU A 33 -18.79 16.08 15.76
N LYS A 34 -19.31 14.92 15.37
CA LYS A 34 -20.44 14.25 16.03
C LYS A 34 -20.13 13.82 17.47
N LEU A 35 -18.87 13.48 17.75
CA LEU A 35 -18.37 13.20 19.11
C LEU A 35 -18.12 14.47 19.94
N GLY A 36 -18.35 15.66 19.36
CA GLY A 36 -18.22 16.94 20.07
C GLY A 36 -16.80 17.51 20.11
N LEU A 37 -15.88 17.01 19.27
CA LEU A 37 -14.54 17.59 19.19
C LEU A 37 -14.59 18.99 18.57
N SER A 38 -13.87 19.93 19.18
CA SER A 38 -13.69 21.26 18.61
C SER A 38 -12.81 21.20 17.36
N GLN A 39 -12.92 22.20 16.48
CA GLN A 39 -12.05 22.28 15.30
C GLN A 39 -10.55 22.33 15.66
N GLY A 40 -10.20 22.98 16.78
CA GLY A 40 -8.82 22.97 17.29
C GLY A 40 -8.37 21.59 17.76
N ALA A 41 -9.25 20.80 18.37
CA ALA A 41 -8.94 19.42 18.75
C ALA A 41 -8.78 18.51 17.53
N ILE A 42 -9.62 18.67 16.52
CA ILE A 42 -9.50 17.92 15.24
C ILE A 42 -8.16 18.25 14.58
N GLN A 43 -7.81 19.54 14.50
CA GLN A 43 -6.54 19.98 13.92
C GLN A 43 -5.35 19.38 14.68
N LEU A 44 -5.34 19.46 16.01
CA LEU A 44 -4.28 18.88 16.84
C LEU A 44 -4.13 17.37 16.59
N LEU A 45 -5.23 16.62 16.50
CA LEU A 45 -5.18 15.18 16.21
C LEU A 45 -4.64 14.89 14.81
N SER A 46 -4.98 15.71 13.83
CA SER A 46 -4.42 15.62 12.48
C SER A 46 -2.91 15.89 12.47
N ASP A 47 -2.45 16.91 13.18
CA ASP A 47 -1.02 17.27 13.22
C ASP A 47 -0.17 16.22 13.95
N LEU A 48 -0.74 15.56 14.96
CA LEU A 48 -0.08 14.48 15.70
C LEU A 48 -0.12 13.13 14.98
N ASN A 49 -0.98 12.97 13.97
CA ASN A 49 -1.15 11.71 13.25
C ASN A 49 -1.39 11.97 11.76
N PRO A 50 -0.34 11.88 10.92
CA PRO A 50 -0.43 12.14 9.49
C PRO A 50 -1.42 11.23 8.74
N THR A 51 -1.67 10.01 9.23
CA THR A 51 -2.73 9.13 8.71
C THR A 51 -4.08 9.81 8.93
N VAL A 52 -4.41 10.21 10.15
CA VAL A 52 -5.68 10.90 10.44
C VAL A 52 -5.83 12.16 9.59
N SER A 53 -4.78 12.99 9.49
CA SER A 53 -4.80 14.20 8.65
C SER A 53 -5.12 13.91 7.18
N SER A 54 -4.44 12.92 6.60
CA SER A 54 -4.54 12.61 5.17
C SER A 54 -5.86 11.96 4.77
N PHE A 55 -6.59 11.41 5.74
CA PHE A 55 -7.82 10.65 5.53
C PHE A 55 -9.06 11.31 6.16
N LEU A 56 -9.02 12.57 6.62
CA LEU A 56 -10.18 13.19 7.30
C LEU A 56 -11.51 13.11 6.54
N HIS A 57 -11.46 13.04 5.22
CA HIS A 57 -12.63 12.97 4.33
C HIS A 57 -13.00 11.54 3.90
N HIS A 58 -12.20 10.55 4.30
CA HIS A 58 -12.48 9.14 4.06
C HIS A 58 -13.45 8.61 5.10
N SER A 59 -14.11 7.52 4.73
CA SER A 59 -15.02 6.81 5.59
C SER A 59 -14.32 6.37 6.89
N TYR A 60 -15.04 6.48 8.02
CA TYR A 60 -14.47 6.21 9.35
C TYR A 60 -14.18 4.73 9.59
N ASP A 61 -14.89 3.83 8.92
CA ASP A 61 -14.65 2.39 8.99
C ASP A 61 -13.24 1.99 8.56
N GLU A 62 -12.60 2.71 7.63
CA GLU A 62 -11.22 2.47 7.19
C GLU A 62 -10.22 2.56 8.35
N ILE A 63 -10.29 3.62 9.15
CA ILE A 63 -9.41 3.77 10.33
C ILE A 63 -9.88 2.85 11.46
N ALA A 64 -11.18 2.70 11.67
CA ALA A 64 -11.71 1.83 12.73
C ALA A 64 -11.28 0.37 12.53
N GLY A 65 -11.27 -0.11 11.28
CA GLY A 65 -10.78 -1.44 10.92
C GLY A 65 -9.30 -1.61 11.22
N SER A 66 -8.47 -0.66 10.77
CA SER A 66 -7.01 -0.72 10.97
C SER A 66 -6.60 -0.64 12.45
N GLU A 67 -7.30 0.19 13.24
CA GLU A 67 -7.10 0.24 14.69
C GLU A 67 -7.59 -1.03 15.40
N TYR A 68 -8.65 -1.67 14.88
CA TYR A 68 -9.17 -2.92 15.45
C TYR A 68 -8.18 -4.08 15.27
N THR A 69 -7.49 -4.18 14.13
CA THR A 69 -6.46 -5.19 13.88
C THR A 69 -5.08 -4.80 14.38
N LEU A 70 -4.90 -3.56 14.84
CA LEU A 70 -3.63 -3.03 15.32
C LEU A 70 -2.53 -3.12 14.24
N ASP A 71 -2.89 -2.89 12.97
CA ASP A 71 -2.03 -3.12 11.80
C ASP A 71 -0.64 -2.45 11.95
N THR A 72 -0.60 -1.31 12.61
CA THR A 72 0.59 -0.46 12.75
C THR A 72 1.34 -0.66 14.07
N ARG A 73 0.82 -1.47 15.01
CA ARG A 73 1.45 -1.64 16.35
C ARG A 73 2.55 -2.68 16.37
N MET A 74 2.38 -3.79 15.65
CA MET A 74 3.35 -4.89 15.60
C MET A 74 3.79 -5.11 14.16
N THR A 75 4.70 -4.26 13.69
CA THR A 75 5.21 -4.34 12.33
C THR A 75 6.47 -5.20 12.27
N TYR A 76 6.57 -6.00 11.22
CA TYR A 76 7.74 -6.81 10.92
C TYR A 76 8.26 -6.44 9.54
N ALA A 77 9.58 -6.50 9.37
CA ALA A 77 10.23 -6.28 8.08
C ALA A 77 10.87 -7.58 7.59
N ILE A 78 10.81 -7.81 6.28
CA ILE A 78 11.56 -8.87 5.62
C ILE A 78 13.00 -8.39 5.49
N SER A 79 13.93 -9.07 6.17
CA SER A 79 15.35 -8.78 6.03
C SER A 79 15.80 -8.95 4.58
N GLY A 80 16.56 -7.98 4.07
CA GLY A 80 16.95 -7.91 2.66
C GLY A 80 15.92 -7.22 1.75
N GLY A 81 14.76 -6.83 2.29
CA GLY A 81 13.75 -6.02 1.60
C GLY A 81 12.50 -6.79 1.22
N PHE A 82 11.38 -6.05 1.11
CA PHE A 82 10.07 -6.62 0.84
C PHE A 82 9.94 -7.26 -0.56
N SER A 83 10.84 -6.91 -1.49
CA SER A 83 10.90 -7.52 -2.83
C SER A 83 11.21 -9.02 -2.79
N LEU A 84 11.83 -9.53 -1.72
CA LEU A 84 12.10 -10.96 -1.56
C LEU A 84 10.82 -11.80 -1.49
N LEU A 85 9.71 -11.24 -1.01
CA LEU A 85 8.43 -11.94 -0.96
C LEU A 85 7.89 -12.28 -2.37
N PRO A 86 7.67 -11.31 -3.29
CA PRO A 86 7.27 -11.64 -4.65
C PRO A 86 8.32 -12.48 -5.40
N TYR A 87 9.63 -12.31 -5.11
CA TYR A 87 10.65 -13.19 -5.68
C TYR A 87 10.53 -14.65 -5.22
N ALA A 88 10.15 -14.88 -3.96
CA ALA A 88 9.91 -16.24 -3.47
C ALA A 88 8.75 -16.91 -4.23
N PHE A 89 7.66 -16.18 -4.47
CA PHE A 89 6.57 -16.67 -5.32
C PHE A 89 7.02 -16.94 -6.76
N TYR A 90 7.76 -16.01 -7.37
CA TYR A 90 8.32 -16.17 -8.71
C TYR A 90 9.17 -17.44 -8.84
N ASN A 91 10.08 -17.66 -7.88
CA ASN A 91 10.96 -18.82 -7.87
C ASN A 91 10.15 -20.12 -7.69
N SER A 92 9.15 -20.09 -6.81
CA SER A 92 8.28 -21.24 -6.57
C SER A 92 7.46 -21.60 -7.81
N PHE A 93 6.90 -20.62 -8.53
CA PHE A 93 6.15 -20.87 -9.75
C PHE A 93 6.99 -21.37 -10.93
N ASN A 94 8.29 -21.05 -10.97
CA ASN A 94 9.21 -21.49 -12.01
C ASN A 94 9.97 -22.78 -11.67
N THR A 95 9.72 -23.36 -10.49
CA THR A 95 10.35 -24.61 -10.06
C THR A 95 9.34 -25.74 -10.15
N GLU A 96 9.69 -26.84 -10.83
CA GLU A 96 8.77 -27.98 -11.01
C GLU A 96 8.39 -28.63 -9.66
N TYR A 97 9.33 -28.66 -8.71
CA TYR A 97 9.14 -29.20 -7.36
C TYR A 97 9.68 -28.25 -6.29
N PRO A 98 8.94 -27.17 -5.96
CA PRO A 98 9.36 -26.22 -4.96
C PRO A 98 9.49 -26.89 -3.60
N LYS A 99 10.61 -26.67 -2.92
CA LYS A 99 10.88 -27.26 -1.61
C LYS A 99 9.85 -26.81 -0.58
N GLU A 100 9.32 -25.59 -0.71
CA GLU A 100 8.40 -24.96 0.22
C GLU A 100 7.05 -25.72 0.35
N TYR A 101 6.68 -26.54 -0.63
CA TYR A 101 5.41 -27.27 -0.68
C TYR A 101 5.48 -28.69 -0.12
N HIS A 102 6.12 -28.86 1.04
CA HIS A 102 6.31 -30.17 1.68
C HIS A 102 5.01 -30.95 1.98
N GLN A 103 3.89 -30.25 2.13
CA GLN A 103 2.58 -30.84 2.48
C GLN A 103 1.68 -31.13 1.28
N ILE A 104 2.11 -30.78 0.06
CA ILE A 104 1.32 -30.98 -1.17
C ILE A 104 2.00 -32.06 -1.99
N ASN A 105 1.24 -33.10 -2.38
CA ASN A 105 1.81 -34.14 -3.24
C ASN A 105 2.17 -33.56 -4.59
N LYS A 106 3.32 -33.98 -5.14
CA LYS A 106 3.84 -33.51 -6.44
C LYS A 106 2.80 -33.57 -7.57
N ASN A 107 1.99 -34.64 -7.58
CA ASN A 107 0.96 -34.86 -8.61
C ASN A 107 -0.24 -33.89 -8.50
N GLN A 108 -0.34 -33.11 -7.42
CA GLN A 108 -1.37 -32.10 -7.21
C GLN A 108 -0.89 -30.70 -7.60
N LEU A 109 0.41 -30.53 -7.91
CA LEU A 109 0.94 -29.25 -8.37
C LEU A 109 0.53 -29.03 -9.82
N GLY A 110 -0.07 -27.87 -10.09
CA GLY A 110 -0.36 -27.40 -11.44
C GLY A 110 0.86 -26.80 -12.11
N HIS A 111 0.77 -26.61 -13.43
CA HIS A 111 1.79 -25.90 -14.19
C HIS A 111 1.49 -24.39 -14.22
N VAL A 112 2.46 -23.56 -13.86
CA VAL A 112 2.32 -22.10 -13.88
C VAL A 112 3.14 -21.55 -15.04
N ASN A 113 2.46 -20.88 -15.98
CA ASN A 113 3.11 -20.15 -17.05
C ASN A 113 2.99 -18.65 -16.80
N MET A 114 4.08 -18.01 -16.39
CA MET A 114 4.09 -16.59 -16.06
C MET A 114 4.65 -15.77 -17.22
N LYS A 115 3.80 -14.91 -17.80
CA LYS A 115 4.15 -14.03 -18.92
C LYS A 115 4.41 -12.59 -18.46
N LEU A 116 5.66 -12.26 -18.13
CA LEU A 116 6.05 -10.88 -17.78
C LEU A 116 6.00 -9.95 -19.00
N GLY A 117 5.79 -8.65 -18.77
CA GLY A 117 5.72 -7.66 -19.85
C GLY A 117 4.45 -7.74 -20.73
N HIS A 118 3.54 -8.66 -20.44
CA HIS A 118 2.27 -8.81 -21.16
C HIS A 118 1.19 -7.96 -20.49
N HIS A 119 0.93 -6.79 -21.07
CA HIS A 119 -0.07 -5.86 -20.55
C HIS A 119 -1.46 -6.27 -21.04
N VAL A 120 -2.35 -6.67 -20.14
CA VAL A 120 -3.75 -7.00 -20.48
C VAL A 120 -4.45 -5.76 -21.02
N THR A 121 -5.07 -5.89 -22.19
CA THR A 121 -5.81 -4.82 -22.87
C THR A 121 -7.29 -5.14 -23.02
N GLY A 122 -7.67 -6.43 -22.94
CA GLY A 122 -9.08 -6.81 -22.99
C GLY A 122 -9.39 -8.13 -22.28
N LEU A 123 -10.58 -8.21 -21.72
CA LEU A 123 -11.17 -9.38 -21.07
C LEU A 123 -12.52 -9.66 -21.71
N TYR A 124 -12.64 -10.80 -22.38
CA TYR A 124 -13.84 -11.15 -23.13
C TYR A 124 -14.41 -12.49 -22.66
N GLN A 125 -15.70 -12.55 -22.36
CA GLN A 125 -16.39 -13.83 -22.21
C GLN A 125 -16.94 -14.27 -23.56
N SER A 126 -16.48 -15.43 -24.04
CA SER A 126 -16.96 -16.02 -25.28
C SER A 126 -18.35 -16.62 -25.08
N ASN A 127 -19.31 -16.20 -25.91
CA ASN A 127 -20.63 -16.83 -26.01
C ASN A 127 -20.54 -18.31 -26.45
N TYR A 128 -19.44 -18.68 -27.12
CA TYR A 128 -19.16 -20.06 -27.50
C TYR A 128 -18.29 -20.73 -26.43
N ARG A 129 -18.80 -21.83 -25.84
CA ARG A 129 -18.15 -22.68 -24.82
C ARG A 129 -17.86 -22.04 -23.46
N ASN A 130 -18.40 -20.85 -23.17
CA ASN A 130 -18.26 -20.17 -21.88
C ASN A 130 -16.80 -20.01 -21.43
N LYS A 131 -15.90 -19.72 -22.38
CA LYS A 131 -14.47 -19.49 -22.12
C LYS A 131 -14.19 -18.00 -21.93
N ILE A 132 -13.11 -17.68 -21.24
CA ILE A 132 -12.59 -16.32 -21.09
C ILE A 132 -11.41 -16.12 -22.04
N ILE A 133 -11.46 -15.07 -22.85
CA ILE A 133 -10.38 -14.65 -23.74
C ILE A 133 -9.70 -13.45 -23.09
N ILE A 134 -8.39 -13.54 -22.88
CA ILE A 134 -7.58 -12.43 -22.36
C ILE A 134 -6.72 -11.93 -23.50
N LYS A 135 -6.98 -10.69 -23.94
CA LYS A 135 -6.16 -9.98 -24.92
C LYS A 135 -5.08 -9.19 -24.19
N TYR A 136 -3.87 -9.21 -24.73
CA TYR A 136 -2.74 -8.50 -24.17
C TYR A 136 -1.84 -7.91 -25.26
N LYS A 137 -1.00 -6.96 -24.85
CA LYS A 137 0.08 -6.39 -25.66
C LYS A 137 1.41 -6.69 -24.98
N ASN A 138 2.34 -7.30 -25.71
CA ASN A 138 3.69 -7.51 -25.23
C ASN A 138 4.47 -6.18 -25.29
N LYS A 139 5.01 -5.72 -24.16
CA LYS A 139 5.74 -4.46 -24.08
C LYS A 139 7.11 -4.51 -24.79
N THR A 140 7.68 -5.70 -25.00
CA THR A 140 9.03 -5.84 -25.57
C THR A 140 9.04 -5.69 -27.09
N ASP A 141 8.10 -6.35 -27.79
CA ASP A 141 8.02 -6.37 -29.26
C ASP A 141 6.78 -5.64 -29.80
N LEU A 142 5.93 -5.11 -28.92
CA LEU A 142 4.68 -4.39 -29.22
C LEU A 142 3.60 -5.25 -29.90
N THR A 143 3.78 -6.56 -29.97
CA THR A 143 2.81 -7.49 -30.57
C THR A 143 1.57 -7.61 -29.69
N GLU A 144 0.43 -7.84 -30.35
CA GLU A 144 -0.82 -8.19 -29.67
C GLU A 144 -1.01 -9.71 -29.69
N GLY A 145 -1.52 -10.25 -28.60
CA GLY A 145 -1.85 -11.67 -28.47
C GLY A 145 -3.14 -11.86 -27.69
N ALA A 146 -3.66 -13.08 -27.74
CA ALA A 146 -4.80 -13.48 -26.93
C ALA A 146 -4.68 -14.95 -26.54
N ASP A 147 -5.01 -15.24 -25.28
CA ASP A 147 -5.08 -16.59 -24.74
C ASP A 147 -6.51 -16.91 -24.28
N ILE A 148 -6.86 -18.19 -24.25
CA ILE A 148 -8.20 -18.68 -23.87
C ILE A 148 -8.08 -19.50 -22.59
N PHE A 149 -8.95 -19.21 -21.62
CA PHE A 149 -8.98 -19.85 -20.30
C PHE A 149 -10.41 -20.27 -19.93
N ASP A 150 -10.50 -21.17 -18.95
CA ASP A 150 -11.77 -21.55 -18.32
C ASP A 150 -12.25 -20.51 -17.32
N TYR A 151 -11.32 -19.92 -16.57
CA TYR A 151 -11.59 -18.94 -15.52
C TYR A 151 -10.55 -17.81 -15.56
N CYS A 152 -10.92 -16.65 -15.03
CA CYS A 152 -10.04 -15.52 -14.86
C CYS A 152 -10.18 -14.96 -13.45
N ILE A 153 -9.06 -14.85 -12.73
CA ILE A 153 -8.98 -14.09 -11.48
C ILE A 153 -8.31 -12.77 -11.82
N CYS A 154 -9.09 -11.69 -11.81
CA CYS A 154 -8.58 -10.35 -12.11
C CYS A 154 -8.02 -9.72 -10.84
N THR A 155 -6.71 -9.48 -10.81
CA THR A 155 -6.01 -8.79 -9.71
C THR A 155 -5.52 -7.40 -10.12
N ILE A 156 -6.04 -6.86 -11.22
CA ILE A 156 -5.72 -5.51 -11.69
C ILE A 156 -6.42 -4.50 -10.77
N PRO A 157 -5.70 -3.51 -10.20
CA PRO A 157 -6.31 -2.44 -9.42
C PRO A 157 -7.40 -1.72 -10.24
N PHE A 158 -8.49 -1.28 -9.60
CA PHE A 158 -9.64 -0.73 -10.33
C PHE A 158 -9.29 0.48 -11.19
N SER A 159 -8.39 1.34 -10.72
CA SER A 159 -7.87 2.48 -11.47
C SER A 159 -7.24 2.09 -12.82
N ALA A 160 -6.52 0.97 -12.87
CA ALA A 160 -5.93 0.42 -14.09
C ALA A 160 -6.93 -0.39 -14.92
N LEU A 161 -7.83 -1.14 -14.25
CA LEU A 161 -8.85 -1.96 -14.90
C LEU A 161 -9.79 -1.11 -15.77
N ARG A 162 -10.01 0.16 -15.41
CA ARG A 162 -10.78 1.12 -16.24
C ARG A 162 -10.23 1.33 -17.65
N THR A 163 -8.96 1.02 -17.88
CA THR A 163 -8.32 1.12 -19.21
C THR A 163 -8.39 -0.17 -20.03
N VAL A 164 -8.89 -1.25 -19.43
CA VAL A 164 -9.02 -2.57 -20.05
C VAL A 164 -10.44 -2.70 -20.63
N GLU A 165 -10.54 -3.16 -21.87
CA GLU A 165 -11.84 -3.44 -22.46
C GLU A 165 -12.46 -4.70 -21.83
N VAL A 166 -13.66 -4.60 -21.25
CA VAL A 166 -14.35 -5.76 -20.66
C VAL A 166 -15.67 -6.00 -21.39
N LYS A 167 -15.84 -7.20 -21.98
CA LYS A 167 -17.05 -7.57 -22.73
C LYS A 167 -17.53 -9.01 -22.42
N PRO A 168 -18.82 -9.24 -22.13
CA PRO A 168 -19.83 -8.22 -21.87
C PRO A 168 -19.46 -7.39 -20.65
N SER A 169 -20.04 -6.20 -20.52
CA SER A 169 -19.83 -5.36 -19.35
C SER A 169 -20.19 -6.13 -18.07
N LEU A 170 -19.45 -5.87 -17.00
CA LEU A 170 -19.85 -6.32 -15.67
C LEU A 170 -21.17 -5.65 -15.27
N SER A 171 -21.82 -6.15 -14.22
CA SER A 171 -23.05 -5.53 -13.71
C SER A 171 -22.83 -4.04 -13.38
N ASN A 172 -23.89 -3.24 -13.51
CA ASN A 172 -23.82 -1.79 -13.25
C ASN A 172 -23.19 -1.48 -11.88
N ALA A 173 -23.58 -2.22 -10.83
CA ALA A 173 -23.01 -2.06 -9.50
C ALA A 173 -21.48 -2.28 -9.49
N LYS A 174 -20.97 -3.32 -10.16
CA LYS A 174 -19.51 -3.55 -10.27
C LYS A 174 -18.81 -2.45 -11.06
N MET A 175 -19.41 -2.01 -12.18
CA MET A 175 -18.85 -0.94 -13.00
C MET A 175 -18.81 0.39 -12.24
N GLN A 176 -19.82 0.66 -11.42
CA GLN A 176 -19.86 1.80 -10.51
C GLN A 176 -18.73 1.69 -9.47
N SER A 177 -18.57 0.55 -8.78
CA SER A 177 -17.49 0.36 -7.81
C SER A 177 -16.09 0.52 -8.44
N ILE A 178 -15.87 -0.01 -9.65
CA ILE A 178 -14.60 0.17 -10.38
C ILE A 178 -14.32 1.65 -10.67
N THR A 179 -15.37 2.45 -10.86
CA THR A 179 -15.26 3.88 -11.20
C THR A 179 -15.06 4.75 -9.96
N GLU A 180 -15.77 4.44 -8.87
CA GLU A 180 -15.94 5.31 -7.71
C GLU A 180 -15.05 4.95 -6.52
N LEU A 181 -14.53 3.72 -6.44
CA LEU A 181 -13.64 3.35 -5.32
C LEU A 181 -12.40 4.24 -5.29
N ASN A 182 -12.24 4.96 -4.17
CA ASN A 182 -11.18 5.92 -4.00
C ASN A 182 -9.84 5.24 -3.66
N TYR A 183 -8.76 5.66 -4.32
CA TYR A 183 -7.39 5.29 -3.97
C TYR A 183 -6.66 6.53 -3.45
N THR A 184 -5.91 6.39 -2.36
CA THR A 184 -5.13 7.50 -1.81
C THR A 184 -3.68 7.46 -2.30
N ASP A 185 -3.20 8.61 -2.74
CA ASP A 185 -1.79 8.79 -3.11
C ASP A 185 -0.88 8.59 -1.89
N ALA A 186 0.27 7.96 -2.14
CA ALA A 186 1.34 7.79 -1.18
C ALA A 186 2.68 8.07 -1.85
N GLN A 187 3.53 8.87 -1.22
CA GLN A 187 4.81 9.28 -1.79
C GLN A 187 5.93 9.10 -0.77
N LYS A 188 7.03 8.48 -1.20
CA LYS A 188 8.25 8.33 -0.39
C LYS A 188 9.44 8.98 -1.06
N THR A 189 10.17 9.82 -0.33
CA THR A 189 11.47 10.33 -0.74
C THR A 189 12.54 9.70 0.12
N LEU A 190 13.49 9.01 -0.51
CA LEU A 190 14.57 8.31 0.17
C LEU A 190 15.88 9.06 -0.04
N PHE A 191 16.61 9.33 1.05
CA PHE A 191 17.94 9.92 0.99
C PHE A 191 18.99 8.85 1.29
N LEU A 192 19.93 8.69 0.36
CA LEU A 192 21.17 7.99 0.63
C LEU A 192 22.13 8.95 1.32
N CYS A 193 22.26 8.79 2.63
CA CYS A 193 23.14 9.60 3.46
C CYS A 193 24.51 8.91 3.55
N ASN A 194 25.59 9.70 3.51
CA ASN A 194 26.94 9.20 3.75
C ASN A 194 27.18 8.75 5.19
N ARG A 195 26.38 9.27 6.13
CA ARG A 195 26.38 8.90 7.54
C ARG A 195 24.96 8.84 8.06
N ARG A 196 24.73 7.99 9.06
CA ARG A 196 23.44 7.88 9.75
C ARG A 196 23.37 8.90 10.87
N PHE A 197 23.22 10.18 10.51
CA PHE A 197 23.25 11.30 11.46
C PHE A 197 22.22 11.17 12.58
N TRP A 198 21.05 10.57 12.28
CA TRP A 198 20.00 10.30 13.26
C TRP A 198 20.41 9.32 14.36
N GLU A 199 21.37 8.42 14.13
CA GLU A 199 21.89 7.47 15.13
C GLU A 199 23.09 8.02 15.94
N MET A 200 23.65 9.16 15.54
CA MET A 200 24.83 9.74 16.20
C MET A 200 24.50 10.20 17.61
N ASP A 201 25.52 10.28 18.46
CA ASP A 201 25.36 10.78 19.82
C ASP A 201 25.40 12.32 19.82
N THR A 202 24.28 12.92 19.40
CA THR A 202 24.05 14.38 19.33
C THR A 202 22.74 14.73 20.02
N ASP A 203 22.51 16.01 20.32
CA ASP A 203 21.26 16.52 20.90
C ASP A 203 20.00 16.13 20.08
N TYR A 204 20.07 16.18 18.75
CA TYR A 204 19.01 15.75 17.81
C TYR A 204 19.09 14.26 17.39
N GLY A 205 20.08 13.52 17.87
CA GLY A 205 20.39 12.16 17.43
C GLY A 205 19.88 11.07 18.37
N ARG A 206 20.63 9.97 18.45
CA ARG A 206 20.32 8.74 19.24
C ARG A 206 19.01 8.05 18.84
N ILE A 207 18.49 8.33 17.66
CA ILE A 207 17.28 7.72 17.11
C ILE A 207 17.61 6.34 16.56
N LYS A 208 16.89 5.31 17.04
CA LYS A 208 17.04 3.91 16.60
C LYS A 208 15.69 3.37 16.16
N GLY A 209 15.42 3.45 14.86
CA GLY A 209 14.11 3.12 14.31
C GLY A 209 13.03 4.13 14.69
N GLY A 210 11.77 3.78 14.41
CA GLY A 210 10.63 4.64 14.66
C GLY A 210 10.45 5.71 13.58
N ALA A 211 9.70 6.76 13.93
CA ALA A 211 9.41 7.86 13.02
C ALA A 211 9.26 9.18 13.76
N SER A 212 9.57 10.27 13.07
CA SER A 212 9.22 11.64 13.48
C SER A 212 8.03 12.12 12.66
N LEU A 213 7.09 12.78 13.33
CA LEU A 213 5.85 13.28 12.74
C LEU A 213 5.91 14.80 12.72
N THR A 214 5.41 15.39 11.64
CA THR A 214 5.42 16.83 11.42
C THR A 214 4.21 17.25 10.60
N ASP A 215 3.77 18.49 10.79
CA ASP A 215 2.77 19.19 9.97
C ASP A 215 3.36 19.73 8.65
N LEU A 216 4.68 19.67 8.47
CA LEU A 216 5.33 19.96 7.20
C LEU A 216 4.87 19.00 6.09
N PRO A 217 4.95 19.39 4.80
CA PRO A 217 4.48 18.55 3.69
C PRO A 217 5.13 17.15 3.59
N ILE A 218 6.28 16.93 4.24
CA ILE A 218 6.93 15.62 4.28
C ILE A 218 6.23 14.61 5.19
N GLN A 219 5.36 15.09 6.09
CA GLN A 219 4.51 14.40 7.07
C GLN A 219 5.25 13.49 8.07
N THR A 220 6.01 12.52 7.56
CA THR A 220 6.68 11.51 8.37
C THR A 220 8.11 11.31 7.88
N ILE A 221 9.06 11.34 8.81
CA ILE A 221 10.42 10.81 8.60
C ILE A 221 10.45 9.41 9.23
N VAL A 222 10.76 8.37 8.45
CA VAL A 222 10.89 7.00 8.99
C VAL A 222 12.35 6.61 9.08
N TYR A 223 12.79 6.26 10.28
CA TYR A 223 14.16 5.85 10.55
C TYR A 223 14.27 4.33 10.37
N PRO A 224 15.20 3.84 9.53
CA PRO A 224 15.36 2.41 9.33
C PRO A 224 15.80 1.70 10.62
N ILE A 225 15.35 0.47 10.79
CA ILE A 225 15.81 -0.43 11.85
C ILE A 225 16.92 -1.30 11.26
N GLY A 226 18.11 -1.25 11.86
CA GLY A 226 19.24 -2.12 11.49
C GLY A 226 20.20 -1.53 10.45
N ASN A 227 21.30 -2.26 10.23
CA ASN A 227 22.35 -1.91 9.29
C ASN A 227 22.00 -2.35 7.85
N SER A 228 22.67 -1.74 6.86
CA SER A 228 22.52 -1.96 5.42
C SER A 228 22.65 -3.42 4.94
N ASN A 229 23.05 -4.34 5.83
CA ASN A 229 23.33 -5.75 5.52
C ASN A 229 22.27 -6.73 6.04
N GLY A 230 21.13 -6.26 6.56
CA GLY A 230 20.00 -7.12 6.93
C GLY A 230 20.24 -8.04 8.14
N LEU A 231 21.31 -7.82 8.91
CA LEU A 231 21.52 -8.55 10.16
C LEU A 231 20.82 -7.79 11.29
N GLN A 232 19.81 -8.43 11.87
CA GLN A 232 19.09 -7.88 13.01
C GLN A 232 20.05 -7.67 14.20
N ASN A 233 19.84 -6.56 14.90
CA ASN A 233 20.26 -6.24 16.27
C ASN A 233 21.67 -5.70 16.54
N GLU A 234 22.51 -5.50 15.53
CA GLU A 234 23.79 -4.79 15.72
C GLU A 234 23.76 -3.47 14.93
N PRO A 235 23.80 -2.29 15.57
CA PRO A 235 24.02 -1.06 14.83
C PRO A 235 25.37 -1.17 14.12
N GLY A 236 25.34 -1.10 12.78
CA GLY A 236 26.59 -1.00 12.01
C GLY A 236 27.37 0.25 12.44
N PRO A 237 28.61 0.45 11.95
CA PRO A 237 29.34 1.69 12.19
C PRO A 237 28.48 2.92 11.84
N LYS A 238 28.32 3.87 12.76
CA LYS A 238 27.49 5.08 12.56
C LYS A 238 27.99 5.96 11.39
N ASP A 239 29.27 5.83 11.07
CA ASP A 239 29.95 6.49 9.95
C ASP A 239 29.75 5.81 8.60
N ASN A 240 28.95 4.74 8.53
CA ASN A 240 28.57 4.12 7.25
C ASN A 240 27.35 4.78 6.62
N PHE A 241 27.23 4.60 5.31
CA PHE A 241 26.06 4.98 4.53
C PHE A 241 24.76 4.41 5.13
N GLY A 242 23.68 5.16 4.99
CA GLY A 242 22.34 4.71 5.38
C GLY A 242 21.26 5.35 4.52
N VAL A 243 20.13 4.66 4.40
CA VAL A 243 18.97 5.15 3.65
C VAL A 243 17.93 5.65 4.63
N LEU A 244 17.69 6.96 4.62
CA LEU A 244 16.61 7.59 5.38
C LEU A 244 15.35 7.66 4.51
N VAL A 245 14.19 7.28 5.06
CA VAL A 245 12.91 7.67 4.46
C VAL A 245 12.63 9.10 4.93
N ALA A 246 13.22 10.05 4.22
CA ALA A 246 13.22 11.48 4.54
C ALA A 246 11.84 12.13 4.40
N SER A 247 10.95 11.50 3.64
CA SER A 247 9.56 11.87 3.54
C SER A 247 8.73 10.63 3.26
N TYR A 248 7.65 10.47 4.01
CA TYR A 248 6.55 9.58 3.70
C TYR A 248 5.24 10.34 3.90
N SER A 249 4.70 10.85 2.80
CA SER A 249 3.44 11.58 2.78
C SER A 249 2.32 10.78 2.14
N LEU A 250 1.09 11.09 2.54
CA LEU A 250 -0.16 10.48 2.10
C LEU A 250 -1.12 11.57 1.60
N GLY A 251 -2.12 11.16 0.81
CA GLY A 251 -3.19 12.04 0.35
C GLY A 251 -2.67 13.24 -0.43
N GLN A 252 -3.21 14.42 -0.13
CA GLN A 252 -2.87 15.63 -0.88
C GLN A 252 -1.39 16.01 -0.77
N ASP A 253 -0.74 15.75 0.37
CA ASP A 253 0.68 16.06 0.53
C ASP A 253 1.56 15.10 -0.29
N ALA A 254 1.14 13.84 -0.46
CA ALA A 254 1.77 12.93 -1.41
C ALA A 254 1.72 13.48 -2.85
N THR A 255 0.56 13.98 -3.28
CA THR A 255 0.40 14.59 -4.61
C THR A 255 1.25 15.85 -4.74
N ARG A 256 1.24 16.73 -3.73
CA ARG A 256 1.99 18.00 -3.73
C ARG A 256 3.50 17.78 -3.77
N VAL A 257 4.03 16.95 -2.86
CA VAL A 257 5.47 16.66 -2.81
C VAL A 257 5.88 15.85 -4.04
N GLY A 258 5.09 14.84 -4.42
CA GLY A 258 5.34 13.98 -5.58
C GLY A 258 5.34 14.73 -6.91
N GLY A 259 4.47 15.73 -7.06
CA GLY A 259 4.34 16.56 -8.25
C GLY A 259 5.47 17.59 -8.46
N LEU A 260 6.33 17.82 -7.47
CA LEU A 260 7.48 18.71 -7.61
C LEU A 260 8.56 18.09 -8.51
N LYS A 261 9.19 18.93 -9.34
CA LYS A 261 10.41 18.52 -10.07
C LYS A 261 11.51 18.19 -9.06
N GLU A 262 12.35 17.22 -9.43
CA GLU A 262 13.34 16.62 -8.53
C GLU A 262 14.22 17.62 -7.76
N PRO A 263 14.78 18.70 -8.36
CA PRO A 263 15.62 19.64 -7.59
C PRO A 263 14.84 20.41 -6.52
N TYR A 264 13.59 20.78 -6.79
CA TYR A 264 12.76 21.48 -5.81
C TYR A 264 12.27 20.53 -4.73
N ARG A 265 11.88 19.30 -5.12
CA ARG A 265 11.50 18.24 -4.18
C ARG A 265 12.64 17.92 -3.23
N TYR A 266 13.86 17.72 -3.75
CA TYR A 266 15.05 17.48 -2.93
C TYR A 266 15.27 18.60 -1.92
N ASN A 267 15.22 19.86 -2.36
CA ASN A 267 15.44 21.00 -1.46
C ASN A 267 14.35 21.16 -0.41
N LEU A 268 13.08 20.93 -0.76
CA LEU A 268 11.97 20.93 0.19
C LEU A 268 12.21 19.86 1.25
N VAL A 269 12.38 18.60 0.83
CA VAL A 269 12.55 17.47 1.77
C VAL A 269 13.81 17.67 2.62
N ARG A 270 14.92 18.12 2.05
CA ARG A 270 16.16 18.38 2.81
C ARG A 270 15.96 19.42 3.90
N ARG A 271 15.32 20.55 3.58
CA ARG A 271 15.06 21.61 4.57
C ARG A 271 14.09 21.14 5.66
N SER A 272 13.05 20.41 5.29
CA SER A 272 12.11 19.87 6.28
C SER A 272 12.77 18.85 7.21
N VAL A 273 13.71 18.03 6.71
CA VAL A 273 14.51 17.13 7.57
C VAL A 273 15.48 17.90 8.47
N GLU A 274 15.95 19.07 8.07
CA GLU A 274 16.80 19.93 8.91
C GLU A 274 16.00 20.68 9.99
N GLU A 275 14.70 20.88 9.77
CA GLU A 275 13.79 21.58 10.68
C GLU A 275 13.21 20.66 11.76
N VAL A 276 12.99 19.38 11.44
CA VAL A 276 12.47 18.33 12.34
C VAL A 276 13.58 17.71 13.18
#